data_AF-A0A2U3P2I7-F1
#
_entry.id   AF-A0A2U3P2I7-F1
#
_cell.length_a   1.000
_cell.length_b   1.000
_cell.length_c   1.000
_cell.angle_alpha   90.00
_cell.angle_beta   90.00
_cell.angle_gamma   90.00
#
_symmetry.space_group_name_H-M   'P 1'
#
loop_
_entity.id
_entity.type
_entity.pdbx_description
1 polymer ?
#
loop_
_entity_poly.entity_id
_entity_poly.type
_entity_poly.pdbx_seq_one_letter_code
_entity_poly.pdbx_strand_id
1 'polypeptide(L)'
;MAILTIHHWSDPVAGLRELVRIARRVVLFTYEPAIHSKFWLWREYFPVAASTSAASELSVEQVVEIIGADRVEKILIPHDCLDGFGPAYWRRPTAYLDPVVRGCISGLAQLRAEDLNPGLEHLQQDLNTGAWYTRHQDLLNLDAIDAGLRLIVRDGQ
;
A
#
# COMPACT_ATOMS: atom_id res chain seq x y z
N MET A 1 -7.58 -6.99 -16.28
CA MET A 1 -7.65 -6.30 -14.97
C MET A 1 -6.49 -6.79 -14.13
N ALA A 2 -5.87 -5.92 -13.33
CA ALA A 2 -4.85 -6.29 -12.36
C ALA A 2 -5.13 -5.56 -11.04
N ILE A 3 -5.00 -6.25 -9.90
CA ILE A 3 -5.35 -5.73 -8.58
C ILE A 3 -4.15 -5.98 -7.65
N LEU A 4 -3.55 -4.90 -7.14
CA LEU A 4 -2.42 -4.90 -6.18
C LEU A 4 -1.36 -5.96 -6.48
N THR A 5 -0.94 -6.07 -7.73
CA THR A 5 -0.07 -7.17 -8.18
C THR A 5 1.14 -6.71 -8.99
N ILE A 6 1.10 -5.53 -9.63
CA ILE A 6 2.14 -5.14 -10.58
C ILE A 6 3.54 -5.00 -9.95
N HIS A 7 3.61 -4.68 -8.66
CA HIS A 7 4.85 -4.62 -7.87
C HIS A 7 5.45 -6.00 -7.54
N HIS A 8 4.74 -7.09 -7.87
CA HIS A 8 5.25 -8.46 -7.78
C HIS A 8 5.72 -9.02 -9.12
N TRP A 9 5.60 -8.26 -10.21
CA TRP A 9 5.98 -8.74 -11.55
C TRP A 9 7.49 -8.59 -11.73
N SER A 10 8.11 -9.59 -12.36
CA SER A 10 9.56 -9.57 -12.65
C SER A 10 9.95 -8.47 -13.64
N ASP A 11 9.05 -8.17 -14.59
CA ASP A 11 9.17 -7.04 -15.52
C ASP A 11 7.80 -6.35 -15.63
N PRO A 12 7.53 -5.35 -14.76
CA PRO A 12 6.24 -4.67 -14.75
C PRO A 12 5.98 -3.91 -16.05
N VAL A 13 7.02 -3.39 -16.70
CA VAL A 13 6.87 -2.60 -17.95
C VAL A 13 6.43 -3.52 -19.10
N ALA A 14 7.09 -4.66 -19.29
CA ALA A 14 6.71 -5.63 -20.31
C ALA A 14 5.29 -6.19 -20.05
N GLY A 15 4.97 -6.53 -18.79
CA GLY A 15 3.64 -7.01 -18.42
C GLY A 15 2.53 -5.99 -18.71
N LEU A 16 2.77 -4.70 -18.42
CA LEU A 16 1.81 -3.64 -18.70
C LEU A 16 1.59 -3.45 -20.21
N ARG A 17 2.66 -3.48 -21.01
CA ARG A 17 2.57 -3.42 -22.48
C ARG A 17 1.78 -4.60 -23.04
N GLU A 18 1.98 -5.78 -22.48
CA GLU A 18 1.25 -6.98 -22.90
C GLU A 18 -0.24 -6.89 -22.56
N LEU A 19 -0.60 -6.34 -21.39
CA LEU A 19 -2.00 -6.06 -21.05
C LEU A 19 -2.67 -5.15 -22.07
N VAL A 20 -1.99 -4.08 -22.49
CA VAL A 20 -2.49 -3.17 -23.53
C VAL A 20 -2.64 -3.86 -24.88
N ARG A 21 -1.69 -4.75 -25.24
CA ARG A 21 -1.73 -5.47 -26.51
C ARG A 21 -2.94 -6.40 -26.62
N ILE A 22 -3.30 -7.07 -25.54
CA ILE A 22 -4.32 -8.14 -25.57
C ILE A 22 -5.72 -7.69 -25.16
N ALA A 23 -5.84 -6.67 -24.31
CA ALA A 23 -7.11 -6.28 -23.73
C ALA A 23 -7.65 -5.01 -24.38
N ARG A 24 -8.95 -5.02 -24.72
CA ARG A 24 -9.65 -3.80 -25.15
C ARG A 24 -9.69 -2.76 -24.03
N ARG A 25 -10.00 -3.17 -22.79
CA ARG A 25 -10.05 -2.29 -21.62
C ARG A 25 -9.07 -2.77 -20.57
N VAL A 26 -8.29 -1.86 -20.00
CA VAL A 26 -7.35 -2.15 -18.92
C VAL A 26 -7.78 -1.39 -17.67
N VAL A 27 -7.95 -2.12 -16.57
CA VAL A 27 -8.24 -1.57 -15.25
C VAL A 27 -7.16 -2.09 -14.31
N LEU A 28 -6.40 -1.19 -13.71
CA LEU A 28 -5.34 -1.47 -12.76
C LEU A 28 -5.70 -0.83 -11.42
N PHE A 29 -5.82 -1.63 -10.38
CA PHE A 29 -5.85 -1.14 -9.01
C PHE A 29 -4.46 -1.30 -8.41
N THR A 30 -3.80 -0.19 -8.11
CA THR A 30 -2.42 -0.15 -7.62
C THR A 30 -2.28 0.92 -6.54
N TYR A 31 -1.07 1.17 -6.07
CA TYR A 31 -0.76 2.31 -5.20
C TYR A 31 0.35 3.19 -5.79
N GLU A 32 0.38 4.43 -5.33
CA GLU A 32 1.46 5.40 -5.56
C GLU A 32 2.54 5.21 -4.49
N PRO A 33 3.75 4.69 -4.82
CA PRO A 33 4.80 4.42 -3.85
C PRO A 33 5.21 5.64 -3.02
N ALA A 34 5.21 6.84 -3.62
CA ALA A 34 5.60 8.07 -2.94
C ALA A 34 4.62 8.53 -1.84
N ILE A 35 3.36 8.09 -1.91
CA ILE A 35 2.34 8.33 -0.89
C ILE A 35 2.30 7.14 0.07
N HIS A 36 2.33 5.92 -0.46
CA HIS A 36 2.28 4.70 0.31
C HIS A 36 3.39 4.66 1.36
N SER A 37 4.63 4.94 0.98
CA SER A 37 5.80 4.96 1.89
C SER A 37 5.70 5.96 3.05
N LYS A 38 4.81 6.97 2.96
CA LYS A 38 4.58 7.96 4.02
C LYS A 38 3.52 7.52 5.04
N PHE A 39 2.80 6.44 4.78
CA PHE A 39 1.86 5.87 5.73
C PHE A 39 2.57 5.56 7.05
N TRP A 40 1.94 5.93 8.18
CA TRP A 40 2.58 5.92 9.51
C TRP A 40 3.22 4.58 9.84
N LEU A 41 2.61 3.46 9.44
CA LEU A 41 3.10 2.12 9.70
C LEU A 41 4.51 1.92 9.13
N TRP A 42 4.68 2.25 7.85
CA TRP A 42 5.93 2.10 7.13
C TRP A 42 6.95 3.12 7.59
N ARG A 43 6.54 4.38 7.74
CA ARG A 43 7.44 5.47 8.10
C ARG A 43 8.00 5.35 9.51
N GLU A 44 7.18 4.94 10.48
CA GLU A 44 7.51 5.01 11.91
C GLU A 44 7.98 3.68 12.48
N TYR A 45 7.50 2.55 11.94
CA TYR A 45 7.74 1.23 12.53
C TYR A 45 8.47 0.28 11.59
N PHE A 46 8.31 0.40 10.27
CA PHE A 46 8.93 -0.51 9.30
C PHE A 46 9.62 0.24 8.13
N PRO A 47 10.58 1.15 8.41
CA PRO A 47 11.21 1.97 7.38
C PRO A 47 12.00 1.17 6.34
N VAL A 48 12.51 -0.02 6.72
CA VAL A 48 13.18 -0.94 5.80
C VAL A 48 12.21 -1.38 4.70
N ALA A 49 10.99 -1.81 5.04
CA ALA A 49 9.96 -2.18 4.07
C ALA A 49 9.62 -1.03 3.11
N ALA A 50 9.54 0.20 3.63
CA ALA A 50 9.28 1.40 2.81
C ALA A 50 10.38 1.63 1.77
N SER A 51 11.64 1.46 2.18
CA SER A 51 12.81 1.72 1.33
C SER A 51 12.98 0.69 0.21
N THR A 52 12.75 -0.60 0.49
CA THR A 52 12.85 -1.68 -0.51
C THR A 52 11.79 -1.53 -1.61
N SER A 53 10.56 -1.19 -1.23
CA SER A 53 9.43 -0.97 -2.16
C SER A 53 9.68 0.25 -3.06
N ALA A 54 10.03 1.40 -2.47
CA ALA A 54 10.16 2.66 -3.22
C ALA A 54 11.30 2.66 -4.27
N ALA A 55 12.33 1.83 -4.11
CA ALA A 55 13.47 1.79 -5.02
C ALA A 55 13.22 1.00 -6.33
N SER A 56 12.19 0.15 -6.36
CA SER A 56 11.98 -0.83 -7.44
C SER A 56 10.63 -0.74 -8.14
N GLU A 57 9.69 0.03 -7.61
CA GLU A 57 8.33 0.10 -8.10
C GLU A 57 8.07 1.28 -9.04
N LEU A 58 7.20 1.07 -10.02
CA LEU A 58 6.75 2.12 -10.93
C LEU A 58 5.86 3.13 -10.19
N SER A 59 6.08 4.42 -10.45
CA SER A 59 5.14 5.46 -10.05
C SER A 59 3.83 5.34 -10.83
N VAL A 60 2.75 5.93 -10.31
CA VAL A 60 1.46 5.94 -11.03
C VAL A 60 1.58 6.69 -12.35
N GLU A 61 2.41 7.74 -12.41
CA GLU A 61 2.70 8.48 -13.63
C GLU A 61 3.35 7.59 -14.71
N GLN A 62 4.36 6.79 -14.33
CA GLN A 62 4.99 5.84 -15.25
C GLN A 62 3.99 4.79 -15.75
N VAL A 63 3.13 4.28 -14.86
CA VAL A 63 2.09 3.31 -15.26
C VAL A 63 1.11 3.93 -16.24
N VAL A 64 0.66 5.17 -15.98
CA VAL A 64 -0.23 5.94 -16.87
C VAL A 64 0.38 6.11 -18.25
N GLU A 65 1.64 6.49 -18.33
CA GLU A 65 2.36 6.67 -19.60
C GLU A 65 2.47 5.34 -20.37
N ILE A 66 2.89 4.26 -19.70
CA ILE A 66 3.09 2.95 -20.34
C ILE A 66 1.79 2.41 -20.93
N ILE A 67 0.68 2.55 -20.22
CA ILE A 67 -0.60 2.01 -20.70
C ILE A 67 -1.40 3.01 -21.55
N GLY A 68 -0.98 4.27 -21.62
CA GLY A 68 -1.77 5.36 -22.18
C GLY A 68 -3.15 5.43 -21.52
N ALA A 69 -3.18 5.63 -20.19
CA ALA A 69 -4.43 5.64 -19.43
C ALA A 69 -5.29 6.88 -19.73
N ASP A 70 -6.61 6.70 -19.74
CA ASP A 70 -7.58 7.78 -19.94
C ASP A 70 -7.92 8.50 -18.64
N ARG A 71 -7.86 7.78 -17.50
CA ARG A 71 -8.12 8.36 -16.18
C ARG A 71 -7.42 7.64 -15.05
N VAL A 72 -7.22 8.39 -13.97
CA VAL A 72 -6.73 7.91 -12.67
C VAL A 72 -7.67 8.40 -11.59
N GLU A 73 -8.19 7.48 -10.79
CA GLU A 73 -9.07 7.78 -9.67
C GLU A 73 -8.36 7.50 -8.36
N LYS A 74 -8.48 8.42 -7.40
CA LYS A 74 -8.03 8.21 -6.02
C LYS A 74 -9.03 7.31 -5.31
N ILE A 75 -8.54 6.24 -4.69
CA ILE A 75 -9.37 5.36 -3.87
C ILE A 75 -9.01 5.60 -2.40
N LEU A 76 -9.99 6.09 -1.64
CA LEU A 76 -9.84 6.26 -0.19
C LEU A 76 -10.09 4.93 0.52
N ILE A 77 -9.40 4.70 1.63
CA ILE A 77 -9.55 3.50 2.44
C ILE A 77 -10.47 3.84 3.61
N PRO A 78 -11.68 3.26 3.69
CA PRO A 78 -12.58 3.49 4.81
C PRO A 78 -11.98 2.88 6.09
N HIS A 79 -12.36 3.43 7.24
CA HIS A 79 -11.79 3.02 8.54
C HIS A 79 -12.10 1.56 8.92
N ASP A 80 -13.14 0.98 8.34
CA ASP A 80 -13.65 -0.37 8.58
C ASP A 80 -13.32 -1.35 7.42
N CYS A 81 -12.37 -1.00 6.54
CA CYS A 81 -11.92 -1.88 5.46
C CYS A 81 -11.54 -3.28 5.97
N LEU A 82 -12.05 -4.33 5.30
CA LEU A 82 -11.87 -5.73 5.72
C LEU A 82 -10.89 -6.53 4.84
N ASP A 83 -10.40 -5.93 3.75
CA ASP A 83 -9.62 -6.63 2.71
C ASP A 83 -8.22 -7.07 3.18
N GLY A 84 -7.68 -6.42 4.21
CA GLY A 84 -6.47 -6.90 4.90
C GLY A 84 -5.14 -6.56 4.23
N PHE A 85 -5.14 -5.76 3.15
CA PHE A 85 -3.92 -5.19 2.57
C PHE A 85 -3.29 -4.14 3.52
N GLY A 86 -2.03 -3.77 3.28
CA GLY A 86 -1.20 -2.97 4.20
C GLY A 86 -1.94 -1.87 4.98
N PRO A 87 -2.47 -0.81 4.36
CA PRO A 87 -3.13 0.27 5.10
C PRO A 87 -4.61 0.02 5.48
N ALA A 88 -5.16 -1.20 5.33
CA ALA A 88 -6.57 -1.50 5.64
C ALA A 88 -6.92 -1.29 7.14
N TYR A 89 -5.93 -1.34 8.03
CA TYR A 89 -6.09 -1.17 9.48
C TYR A 89 -5.57 0.19 9.97
N TRP A 90 -5.58 1.21 9.11
CA TRP A 90 -4.98 2.51 9.40
C TRP A 90 -5.49 3.21 10.68
N ARG A 91 -6.74 2.95 11.08
CA ARG A 91 -7.36 3.44 12.34
C ARG A 91 -7.41 2.37 13.45
N ARG A 92 -6.83 1.19 13.22
CA ARG A 92 -6.86 0.01 14.09
C ARG A 92 -5.44 -0.54 14.27
N PRO A 93 -4.50 0.24 14.85
CA PRO A 93 -3.08 -0.08 14.86
C PRO A 93 -2.74 -1.40 15.59
N THR A 94 -3.53 -1.81 16.57
CA THR A 94 -3.38 -3.09 17.28
C THR A 94 -3.46 -4.30 16.36
N ALA A 95 -4.17 -4.20 15.23
CA ALA A 95 -4.29 -5.29 14.26
C ALA A 95 -2.93 -5.69 13.67
N TYR A 96 -2.00 -4.75 13.52
CA TYR A 96 -0.67 -5.05 12.97
C TYR A 96 0.22 -5.88 13.91
N LEU A 97 -0.16 -6.06 15.17
CA LEU A 97 0.56 -6.94 16.09
C LEU A 97 0.20 -8.42 15.87
N ASP A 98 -0.99 -8.70 15.32
CA ASP A 98 -1.45 -10.04 14.99
C ASP A 98 -0.61 -10.66 13.86
N PRO A 99 0.05 -11.81 14.08
CA PRO A 99 0.83 -12.47 13.02
C PRO A 99 -0.01 -12.88 11.81
N VAL A 100 -1.30 -13.18 11.96
CA VAL A 100 -2.20 -13.52 10.85
C VAL A 100 -2.41 -12.31 9.95
N VAL A 101 -2.71 -11.15 10.54
CA VAL A 101 -2.86 -9.89 9.81
C VAL A 101 -1.57 -9.54 9.07
N ARG A 102 -0.42 -9.65 9.73
CA ARG A 102 0.88 -9.38 9.10
C ARG A 102 1.20 -10.33 7.95
N GLY A 103 0.82 -11.61 8.07
CA GLY A 103 0.98 -12.60 7.02
C GLY A 103 0.23 -12.25 5.72
N CYS A 104 -0.88 -11.50 5.82
CA CYS A 104 -1.64 -11.02 4.66
C CYS A 104 -1.04 -9.77 4.00
N ILE A 105 -0.03 -9.14 4.62
CA ILE A 105 0.57 -7.90 4.16
C ILE A 105 1.96 -8.22 3.62
N SER A 106 2.11 -8.31 2.30
CA SER A 106 3.35 -8.73 1.63
C SER A 106 4.59 -7.96 2.12
N GLY A 107 4.49 -6.64 2.28
CA GLY A 107 5.59 -5.79 2.78
C GLY A 107 6.06 -6.12 4.20
N LEU A 108 5.21 -6.72 5.04
CA LEU A 108 5.59 -7.20 6.38
C LEU A 108 5.99 -8.68 6.36
N ALA A 109 5.27 -9.51 5.60
CA ALA A 109 5.50 -10.95 5.50
C ALA A 109 6.87 -11.30 4.90
N GLN A 110 7.46 -10.40 4.10
CA GLN A 110 8.79 -10.56 3.51
C GLN A 110 9.94 -10.05 4.38
N LEU A 111 9.66 -9.34 5.48
CA LEU A 111 10.71 -8.86 6.37
C LEU A 111 11.34 -10.01 7.15
N ARG A 112 12.66 -9.93 7.31
CA ARG A 112 13.39 -10.82 8.22
C ARG A 112 13.06 -10.42 9.67
N ALA A 113 13.18 -11.38 10.59
CA ALA A 113 12.87 -11.15 12.00
C ALA A 113 13.65 -9.97 12.62
N GLU A 114 14.90 -9.77 12.21
CA GLU A 114 15.74 -8.65 12.66
C GLU A 114 15.24 -7.27 12.22
N ASP A 115 14.54 -7.19 11.08
CA ASP A 115 13.94 -5.96 10.56
C ASP A 115 12.49 -5.78 11.05
N LEU A 116 11.81 -6.88 11.37
CA LEU A 116 10.41 -6.91 11.80
C LEU A 116 10.23 -6.66 13.31
N ASN A 117 10.98 -7.39 14.15
CA ASN A 117 10.75 -7.41 15.60
C ASN A 117 10.90 -6.02 16.27
N PRO A 118 11.94 -5.21 15.96
CA PRO A 118 12.07 -3.88 16.56
C PRO A 118 10.87 -2.98 16.28
N GLY A 119 10.31 -3.06 15.06
CA GLY A 119 9.12 -2.31 14.67
C GLY A 119 7.87 -2.72 15.46
N LEU A 120 7.69 -4.02 15.71
CA LEU A 120 6.58 -4.54 16.52
C LEU A 120 6.70 -4.14 17.98
N GLU A 121 7.89 -4.26 18.56
CA GLU A 121 8.16 -3.88 19.95
C GLU A 121 7.88 -2.40 20.16
N HIS A 122 8.35 -1.55 19.23
CA HIS A 122 8.09 -0.12 19.26
C HIS A 122 6.60 0.20 19.11
N LEU A 123 5.89 -0.43 18.17
CA LEU A 123 4.44 -0.25 18.01
C LEU A 123 3.69 -0.70 19.27
N GLN A 124 4.04 -1.85 19.84
CA GLN A 124 3.43 -2.36 21.06
C GLN A 124 3.62 -1.39 22.23
N GLN A 125 4.83 -0.82 22.38
CA GLN A 125 5.12 0.17 23.42
C GLN A 125 4.31 1.46 23.23
N ASP A 126 4.25 1.98 22.01
CA ASP A 126 3.48 3.19 21.70
C ASP A 126 1.97 2.98 21.93
N LEU A 127 1.45 1.78 21.69
CA LEU A 127 0.06 1.43 21.97
C LEU A 127 -0.20 1.26 23.47
N ASN A 128 0.72 0.65 24.21
CA ASN A 128 0.59 0.46 25.65
C ASN A 128 0.62 1.78 26.42
N THR A 129 1.42 2.75 25.95
CA THR A 129 1.57 4.07 26.58
C THR A 129 0.55 5.09 26.08
N GLY A 130 -0.16 4.79 24.99
CA GLY A 130 -1.06 5.73 24.31
C GLY A 130 -0.36 6.75 23.42
N ALA A 131 0.97 6.68 23.27
CA ALA A 131 1.75 7.60 22.44
C ALA A 131 1.29 7.61 20.98
N TRP A 132 0.91 6.45 20.43
CA TRP A 132 0.36 6.37 19.07
C TRP A 132 -0.92 7.21 18.94
N TYR A 133 -1.87 7.08 19.87
CA TYR A 133 -3.14 7.80 19.83
C TYR A 133 -2.95 9.31 19.99
N THR A 134 -2.01 9.74 20.82
CA THR A 134 -1.65 11.16 20.96
C THR A 134 -1.06 11.71 19.66
N ARG A 135 -0.13 10.98 19.02
CA ARG A 135 0.53 11.39 17.78
C ARG A 135 -0.42 11.41 16.58
N HIS A 136 -1.33 10.44 16.52
CA HIS A 136 -2.23 10.19 15.39
C HIS A 136 -3.69 10.51 15.68
N GLN A 137 -3.97 11.39 16.66
CA GLN A 137 -5.32 11.76 17.07
C GLN A 137 -6.18 12.25 15.89
N ASP A 138 -5.58 12.94 14.93
CA ASP A 138 -6.27 13.47 13.76
C ASP A 138 -6.86 12.36 12.89
N LEU A 139 -6.24 11.18 12.86
CA LEU A 139 -6.75 10.02 12.12
C LEU A 139 -8.03 9.46 12.74
N LEU A 140 -8.21 9.61 14.06
CA LEU A 140 -9.33 8.98 14.77
C LEU A 140 -10.70 9.53 14.36
N ASN A 141 -10.73 10.78 13.86
CA ASN A 141 -11.96 11.45 13.42
C ASN A 141 -12.22 11.35 11.91
N LEU A 142 -11.35 10.69 11.15
CA LEU A 142 -11.52 10.50 9.71
C LEU A 142 -12.35 9.26 9.43
N ASP A 143 -13.21 9.32 8.41
CA ASP A 143 -13.95 8.15 7.92
C ASP A 143 -13.16 7.34 6.90
N ALA A 144 -12.28 8.00 6.15
CA ALA A 144 -11.40 7.38 5.17
C ALA A 144 -10.11 8.19 4.97
N ILE A 145 -9.04 7.53 4.52
CA ILE A 145 -7.76 8.18 4.22
C ILE A 145 -7.26 7.87 2.80
N ASP A 146 -6.43 8.77 2.26
CA ASP A 146 -5.61 8.48 1.09
C ASP A 146 -4.26 7.89 1.53
N ALA A 147 -4.12 6.57 1.40
CA ALA A 147 -2.84 5.88 1.59
C ALA A 147 -2.17 5.48 0.26
N GLY A 148 -2.49 6.21 -0.82
CA GLY A 148 -1.85 6.05 -2.12
C GLY A 148 -2.59 5.15 -3.10
N LEU A 149 -3.72 4.53 -2.76
CA LEU A 149 -4.44 3.65 -3.68
C LEU A 149 -4.99 4.42 -4.89
N ARG A 150 -4.77 3.89 -6.09
CA ARG A 150 -5.20 4.46 -7.36
C ARG A 150 -5.86 3.40 -8.23
N LEU A 151 -6.94 3.79 -8.90
CA LEU A 151 -7.55 3.03 -9.98
C LEU A 151 -7.17 3.71 -11.30
N ILE A 152 -6.32 3.06 -12.08
CA ILE A 152 -5.86 3.54 -13.38
C ILE A 152 -6.65 2.80 -14.46
N VAL A 153 -7.30 3.56 -15.34
CA VAL A 153 -8.16 2.97 -16.38
C VAL A 153 -7.75 3.48 -17.75
N ARG A 154 -7.53 2.52 -18.64
CA ARG A 154 -7.56 2.70 -20.09
C ARG A 154 -8.87 2.12 -20.61
N ASP A 155 -9.72 2.95 -21.17
CA ASP A 155 -10.93 2.57 -21.87
C ASP A 155 -10.58 1.96 -23.23
N GLY A 156 -11.48 1.13 -23.78
CA GLY A 156 -11.25 0.54 -25.09
C GLY A 156 -11.60 1.50 -26.20
N GLN A 157 -10.63 1.74 -27.10
CA GLN A 157 -10.93 2.17 -28.46
C GLN A 157 -11.26 0.97 -29.34
#